data_AF-A0A1B3NLG9-F1
#
_entry.id   AF-A0A1B3NLG9-F1
#
_cell.length_a   1.000
_cell.length_b   1.000
_cell.length_c   1.000
_cell.angle_alpha   90.00
_cell.angle_beta   90.00
_cell.angle_gamma   90.00
#
_symmetry.space_group_name_H-M   'P 1'
#
loop_
_entity.id
_entity.type
_entity.pdbx_description
1 polymer ?
#
loop_
_entity_poly.entity_id
_entity_poly.type
_entity_poly.pdbx_seq_one_letter_code
_entity_poly.pdbx_strand_id
1 'polypeptide(L)'
;MRCIVMAVIFTVAVPVLARADAALEKVSFQPQVKGLRCLKAETVTMIRELVEKIGPIQITSTCGGRHARNSQHYRGNAIDFRPLATTPRKAAAVAKTLEAVGGVGSYSNGLVHVDVGDREFAWFGTKRGNRRLAYNTRGR
;
A
#
# COMPACT_ATOMS: atom_id res chain seq x y z
N MET A 1 35.21 -31.76 -33.44
CA MET A 1 34.68 -31.87 -32.05
C MET A 1 34.04 -30.54 -31.70
N ARG A 2 32.72 -30.51 -31.44
CA ARG A 2 31.94 -29.27 -31.25
C ARG A 2 31.85 -28.99 -29.74
N CYS A 3 32.55 -27.96 -29.27
CA CYS A 3 32.36 -27.43 -27.93
C CYS A 3 31.08 -26.60 -27.91
N ILE A 4 30.02 -27.13 -27.31
CA ILE A 4 28.79 -26.36 -27.04
C ILE A 4 29.04 -25.57 -25.77
N VAL A 5 29.22 -24.25 -25.88
CA VAL A 5 29.22 -23.33 -24.75
C VAL A 5 27.77 -23.02 -24.40
N MET A 6 27.25 -23.62 -23.33
CA MET A 6 26.00 -23.20 -22.70
C MET A 6 26.31 -22.15 -21.64
N ALA A 7 26.26 -20.87 -22.04
CA ALA A 7 26.20 -19.76 -21.09
C ALA A 7 24.73 -19.59 -20.66
N VAL A 8 24.40 -20.09 -19.47
CA VAL A 8 23.08 -19.90 -18.88
C VAL A 8 22.99 -18.48 -18.32
N ILE A 9 22.16 -17.65 -18.95
CA ILE A 9 21.81 -16.30 -18.48
C ILE A 9 20.98 -16.43 -17.20
N PHE A 10 21.56 -16.15 -16.04
CA PHE A 10 20.89 -16.21 -14.74
C PHE A 10 21.08 -14.93 -13.91
N THR A 11 21.01 -13.74 -14.52
CA THR A 11 21.29 -12.51 -13.75
C THR A 11 20.48 -11.31 -14.22
N VAL A 12 19.17 -11.27 -13.92
CA VAL A 12 18.43 -9.99 -13.91
C VAL A 12 17.24 -9.92 -12.93
N ALA A 13 16.80 -11.03 -12.34
CA ALA A 13 15.63 -11.03 -11.45
C ALA A 13 15.93 -10.70 -9.97
N VAL A 14 17.21 -10.79 -9.54
CA VAL A 14 17.62 -10.62 -8.14
C VAL A 14 17.44 -9.19 -7.57
N PRO A 15 17.73 -8.09 -8.30
CA PRO A 15 17.75 -6.76 -7.67
C PRO A 15 16.36 -6.23 -7.27
N VAL A 16 15.29 -6.67 -7.93
CA VAL A 16 13.93 -6.21 -7.63
C VAL A 16 13.39 -6.84 -6.35
N LEU A 17 13.67 -8.13 -6.13
CA LEU A 17 13.20 -8.84 -4.94
C LEU A 17 13.88 -8.32 -3.66
N ALA A 18 15.20 -8.10 -3.71
CA ALA A 18 15.96 -7.56 -2.57
C ALA A 18 15.48 -6.16 -2.15
N ARG A 19 15.09 -5.33 -3.12
CA ARG A 19 14.56 -3.99 -2.83
C ARG A 19 13.17 -4.03 -2.18
N ALA A 20 12.34 -5.00 -2.57
CA ALA A 20 11.00 -5.17 -2.01
C ALA A 20 11.01 -5.60 -0.53
N ASP A 21 12.00 -6.38 -0.10
CA ASP A 21 12.20 -6.73 1.30
C ASP A 21 12.72 -5.55 2.13
N ALA A 22 13.68 -4.78 1.59
CA ALA A 22 14.24 -3.60 2.26
C ALA A 22 13.20 -2.49 2.56
N ALA A 23 12.12 -2.40 1.77
CA ALA A 23 11.03 -1.48 2.06
C ALA A 23 10.22 -1.94 3.28
N LEU A 24 9.95 -3.25 3.42
CA LEU A 24 9.17 -3.77 4.54
C LEU A 24 9.96 -3.77 5.85
N GLU A 25 11.28 -3.82 5.82
CA GLU A 25 12.13 -3.64 7.01
C GLU A 25 11.94 -2.28 7.70
N LYS A 26 11.48 -1.26 6.95
CA LYS A 26 11.19 0.08 7.47
C LYS A 26 9.76 0.20 8.04
N VAL A 27 9.03 -0.91 8.11
CA VAL A 27 7.69 -0.99 8.70
C VAL A 27 7.80 -1.55 10.11
N SER A 28 7.39 -0.74 11.08
CA SER A 28 7.19 -1.18 12.47
C SER A 28 5.71 -1.32 12.79
N PHE A 29 5.38 -2.02 13.87
CA PHE A 29 4.00 -2.30 14.26
C PHE A 29 3.73 -1.85 15.68
N GLN A 30 2.53 -1.33 15.94
CA GLN A 30 2.05 -1.24 17.32
C GLN A 30 1.71 -2.63 17.88
N PRO A 31 1.77 -2.84 19.21
CA PRO A 31 1.63 -4.16 19.83
C PRO A 31 0.37 -4.93 19.44
N GLN A 32 -0.74 -4.23 19.20
CA GLN A 32 -2.02 -4.83 18.81
C GLN A 32 -2.08 -5.32 17.35
N VAL A 33 -1.12 -4.93 16.51
CA VAL A 33 -1.12 -5.27 15.08
C VAL A 33 -0.41 -6.61 14.89
N LYS A 34 -1.14 -7.61 14.41
CA LYS A 34 -0.65 -8.99 14.19
C LYS A 34 0.22 -9.15 12.91
N GLY A 35 0.73 -8.05 12.38
CA GLY A 35 1.48 -7.97 11.12
C GLY A 35 0.61 -7.83 9.86
N LEU A 36 1.21 -8.12 8.71
CA LEU A 36 0.63 -7.89 7.37
C LEU A 36 -0.14 -9.09 6.80
N ARG A 37 -0.15 -10.24 7.46
CA ARG A 37 -0.69 -11.52 6.92
C ARG A 37 -2.15 -11.48 6.50
N CYS A 38 -2.94 -10.59 7.08
CA CYS A 38 -4.36 -10.44 6.75
C CYS A 38 -4.61 -9.51 5.56
N LEU A 39 -3.57 -8.81 5.09
CA LEU A 39 -3.67 -7.87 3.98
C LEU A 39 -3.57 -8.60 2.64
N LYS A 40 -4.23 -8.05 1.62
CA LYS A 40 -4.06 -8.51 0.25
C LYS A 40 -2.69 -8.11 -0.31
N ALA A 41 -2.23 -8.85 -1.32
CA ALA A 41 -0.96 -8.59 -2.00
C ALA A 41 -0.89 -7.16 -2.59
N GLU A 42 -1.99 -6.65 -3.13
CA GLU A 42 -2.13 -5.28 -3.62
C GLU A 42 -1.85 -4.25 -2.51
N THR A 43 -2.44 -4.44 -1.32
CA THR A 43 -2.21 -3.58 -0.15
C THR A 43 -0.75 -3.64 0.30
N VAL A 44 -0.13 -4.82 0.33
CA VAL A 44 1.28 -4.97 0.69
C VAL A 44 2.18 -4.26 -0.33
N THR A 45 1.84 -4.31 -1.61
CA THR A 45 2.57 -3.60 -2.68
C THR A 45 2.46 -2.09 -2.50
N MET A 46 1.25 -1.58 -2.23
CA MET A 46 1.05 -0.17 -1.91
C MET A 46 1.87 0.27 -0.69
N ILE A 47 1.95 -0.56 0.36
CA ILE A 47 2.78 -0.26 1.55
C ILE A 47 4.26 -0.12 1.16
N ARG A 48 4.78 -1.01 0.31
CA ARG A 48 6.18 -0.93 -0.16
C ARG A 48 6.44 0.38 -0.89
N GLU A 49 5.63 0.70 -1.89
CA GLU A 49 5.77 1.93 -2.67
C GLU A 49 5.65 3.19 -1.80
N LEU A 50 4.73 3.18 -0.84
CA LEU A 50 4.55 4.26 0.11
C LEU A 50 5.81 4.48 0.93
N VAL A 51 6.33 3.43 1.55
CA VAL A 51 7.53 3.47 2.40
C VAL A 51 8.78 3.86 1.63
N GLU A 52 8.91 3.44 0.36
CA GLU A 52 9.99 3.90 -0.51
C GLU A 52 9.96 5.42 -0.72
N LYS A 53 8.78 6.03 -0.82
CA LYS A 53 8.65 7.47 -1.06
C LYS A 53 8.70 8.32 0.22
N ILE A 54 8.18 7.81 1.34
CA ILE A 54 8.03 8.62 2.57
C ILE A 54 8.96 8.22 3.72
N GLY A 55 9.67 7.10 3.57
CA GLY A 55 10.50 6.53 4.62
C GLY A 55 9.73 5.68 5.64
N PRO A 56 10.34 5.40 6.80
CA PRO A 56 9.79 4.47 7.78
C PRO A 56 8.40 4.87 8.31
N ILE A 57 7.60 3.86 8.60
CA ILE A 57 6.25 4.01 9.16
C ILE A 57 6.05 3.08 10.36
N GLN A 58 5.14 3.46 11.25
CA GLN A 58 4.59 2.57 12.28
C GLN A 58 3.12 2.29 11.95
N ILE A 59 2.79 1.05 11.59
CA ILE A 59 1.41 0.62 11.36
C ILE A 59 0.71 0.45 12.70
N THR A 60 -0.45 1.10 12.83
CA THR A 60 -1.26 1.15 14.04
C THR A 60 -2.53 0.31 13.94
N SER A 61 -2.96 0.00 12.71
CA SER A 61 -4.13 -0.83 12.44
C SER A 61 -4.04 -1.53 11.08
N THR A 62 -4.48 -2.79 11.03
CA THR A 62 -4.69 -3.60 9.82
C THR A 62 -6.12 -4.17 9.84
N CYS A 63 -6.32 -5.48 9.82
CA CYS A 63 -7.67 -6.07 9.76
C CYS A 63 -8.34 -6.24 11.14
N GLY A 64 -7.59 -6.03 12.22
CA GLY A 64 -8.10 -6.14 13.60
C GLY A 64 -8.78 -4.86 14.10
N GLY A 65 -9.54 -4.99 15.17
CA GLY A 65 -10.21 -3.86 15.83
C GLY A 65 -11.60 -3.55 15.28
N ARG A 66 -12.18 -2.45 15.78
CA ARG A 66 -13.49 -1.95 15.33
C ARG A 66 -13.31 -0.82 14.35
N HIS A 67 -13.91 -0.99 13.18
CA HIS A 67 -13.92 -0.03 12.07
C HIS A 67 -15.34 0.33 11.66
N ALA A 68 -15.48 1.42 10.91
CA ALA A 68 -16.75 1.82 10.30
C ALA A 68 -17.36 0.68 9.46
N ARG A 69 -18.70 0.69 9.33
CA ARG A 69 -19.43 -0.29 8.51
C ARG A 69 -18.91 -0.20 7.05
N ASN A 70 -18.57 -1.35 6.47
CA ASN A 70 -17.95 -1.48 5.14
C ASN A 70 -16.50 -0.96 4.99
N SER A 71 -15.80 -0.74 6.10
CA SER A 71 -14.38 -0.34 6.08
C SER A 71 -13.50 -1.30 5.26
N GLN A 72 -12.54 -0.74 4.55
CA GLN A 72 -11.54 -1.47 3.78
C GLN A 72 -10.60 -2.31 4.68
N HIS A 73 -10.47 -1.96 5.96
CA HIS A 73 -9.72 -2.77 6.94
C HIS A 73 -10.26 -4.21 7.03
N TYR A 74 -11.58 -4.38 7.03
CA TYR A 74 -12.20 -5.71 7.13
C TYR A 74 -11.95 -6.60 5.91
N ARG A 75 -11.51 -6.02 4.78
CA ARG A 75 -11.22 -6.74 3.53
C ARG A 75 -9.71 -6.93 3.29
N GLY A 76 -8.86 -6.52 4.23
CA GLY A 76 -7.41 -6.53 4.06
C GLY A 76 -6.91 -5.50 3.05
N ASN A 77 -7.72 -4.47 2.76
CA ASN A 77 -7.45 -3.45 1.75
C ASN A 77 -6.84 -2.17 2.34
N ALA A 78 -6.69 -2.05 3.66
CA ALA A 78 -6.31 -0.79 4.30
C ALA A 78 -5.34 -0.95 5.47
N ILE A 79 -4.62 0.13 5.75
CA ILE A 79 -3.83 0.32 6.97
C ILE A 79 -4.04 1.73 7.52
N ASP A 80 -3.88 1.85 8.84
CA ASP A 80 -3.62 3.12 9.49
C ASP A 80 -2.18 3.12 9.99
N PHE A 81 -1.47 4.25 9.84
CA PHE A 81 -0.08 4.35 10.24
C PHE A 81 0.32 5.74 10.72
N ARG A 82 1.47 5.81 11.40
CA ARG A 82 2.22 7.05 11.68
C ARG A 82 3.46 7.11 10.79
N PRO A 83 3.65 8.17 9.99
CA PRO A 83 4.93 8.40 9.32
C PRO A 83 5.99 8.78 10.36
N LEU A 84 7.21 8.23 10.24
CA LEU A 84 8.30 8.50 11.19
C LEU A 84 9.34 9.49 10.65
N ALA A 85 9.44 9.64 9.32
CA ALA A 85 10.39 10.53 8.66
C ALA A 85 9.76 11.80 8.04
N THR A 86 8.43 11.94 8.10
CA THR A 86 7.72 13.09 7.50
C THR A 86 6.43 13.40 8.26
N THR A 87 5.76 14.50 7.92
CA THR A 87 4.50 14.86 8.56
C THR A 87 3.32 14.05 8.00
N PRO A 88 2.25 13.80 8.79
CA PRO A 88 1.04 13.12 8.33
C PRO A 88 0.44 13.75 7.07
N ARG A 89 0.47 15.10 6.98
CA ARG A 89 0.00 15.85 5.80
C ARG A 89 0.83 15.55 4.55
N LYS A 90 2.16 15.54 4.66
CA LYS A 90 3.06 15.22 3.54
C LYS A 90 2.92 13.76 3.13
N ALA A 91 2.85 12.83 4.08
CA ALA A 91 2.62 11.42 3.82
C ALA A 91 1.30 11.19 3.07
N ALA A 92 0.20 11.80 3.53
CA ALA A 92 -1.09 11.73 2.85
C ALA A 92 -1.05 12.35 1.43
N ALA A 93 -0.31 13.45 1.24
CA ALA A 93 -0.13 14.04 -0.09
C ALA A 93 0.62 13.11 -1.04
N VAL A 94 1.69 12.45 -0.57
CA VAL A 94 2.43 11.45 -1.36
C VAL A 94 1.56 10.22 -1.66
N ALA A 95 0.83 9.71 -0.67
CA ALA A 95 -0.07 8.56 -0.86
C ALA A 95 -1.10 8.81 -1.98
N LYS A 96 -1.64 10.03 -2.09
CA LYS A 96 -2.56 10.41 -3.18
C LYS A 96 -1.96 10.37 -4.58
N THR A 97 -0.63 10.32 -4.70
CA THR A 97 0.08 10.21 -5.99
C THR A 97 0.35 8.78 -6.41
N LEU A 98 0.12 7.80 -5.53
CA LEU A 98 0.32 6.38 -5.82
C LEU A 98 -0.87 5.85 -6.62
N GLU A 99 -0.58 5.12 -7.71
CA GLU A 99 -1.62 4.57 -8.59
C GLU A 99 -2.47 3.51 -7.89
N ALA A 100 -1.86 2.70 -7.03
CA ALA A 100 -2.53 1.64 -6.28
C ALA A 100 -3.49 2.18 -5.19
N VAL A 101 -3.44 3.47 -4.85
CA VAL A 101 -4.21 4.03 -3.73
C VAL A 101 -5.61 4.43 -4.17
N GLY A 102 -6.60 3.77 -3.54
CA GLY A 102 -8.02 4.03 -3.68
C GLY A 102 -8.51 5.16 -2.78
N GLY A 103 -8.09 5.16 -1.51
CA GLY A 103 -8.52 6.14 -0.51
C GLY A 103 -7.37 6.61 0.39
N VAL A 104 -7.44 7.89 0.81
CA VAL A 104 -6.50 8.51 1.75
C VAL A 104 -7.23 9.40 2.74
N GLY A 105 -6.98 9.17 4.03
CA GLY A 105 -7.45 10.01 5.13
C GLY A 105 -6.30 10.45 6.03
N SER A 106 -6.42 11.60 6.68
CA SER A 106 -5.51 12.03 7.74
C SER A 106 -6.30 12.48 8.95
N TYR A 107 -5.93 11.99 10.13
CA TYR A 107 -6.60 12.29 11.38
C TYR A 107 -5.85 13.38 12.15
N SER A 108 -6.56 14.12 13.01
CA SER A 108 -5.97 15.19 13.84
C SER A 108 -4.91 14.68 14.82
N ASN A 109 -4.98 13.40 15.20
CA ASN A 109 -4.00 12.72 16.07
C ASN A 109 -2.74 12.24 15.34
N GLY A 110 -2.55 12.64 14.07
CA GLY A 110 -1.37 12.33 13.28
C GLY A 110 -1.35 10.95 12.62
N LEU A 111 -2.45 10.20 12.70
CA LEU A 111 -2.61 8.98 11.91
C LEU A 111 -2.92 9.31 10.45
N VAL A 112 -2.47 8.45 9.56
CA VAL A 112 -2.82 8.46 8.13
C VAL A 112 -3.47 7.13 7.79
N HIS A 113 -4.62 7.20 7.14
CA HIS A 113 -5.32 6.08 6.54
C HIS A 113 -4.96 5.99 5.06
N VAL A 114 -4.66 4.78 4.57
CA VAL A 114 -4.51 4.49 3.15
C VAL A 114 -5.14 3.14 2.81
N ASP A 115 -5.80 3.06 1.67
CA ASP A 115 -6.43 1.84 1.20
C ASP A 115 -6.36 1.67 -0.33
N VAL A 116 -6.53 0.43 -0.80
CA VAL A 116 -6.56 0.03 -2.22
C VAL A 116 -7.99 -0.23 -2.73
N GLY A 117 -9.00 0.32 -2.05
CA GLY A 117 -10.40 0.17 -2.45
C GLY A 117 -10.75 0.92 -3.75
N ASP A 118 -12.04 0.96 -4.08
CA ASP A 118 -12.52 1.80 -5.17
C ASP A 118 -12.09 3.26 -4.94
N ARG A 119 -11.68 3.93 -6.02
CA ARG A 119 -11.01 5.23 -5.90
C ARG A 119 -11.96 6.31 -5.40
N GLU A 120 -11.84 6.63 -4.11
CA GLU A 120 -12.59 7.63 -3.38
C GLU A 120 -11.60 8.69 -2.83
N PHE A 121 -11.36 9.73 -3.63
CA PHE A 121 -10.40 10.78 -3.27
C PHE A 121 -10.76 11.60 -2.02
N ALA A 122 -11.99 11.49 -1.52
CA ALA A 122 -12.50 12.24 -0.40
C ALA A 122 -13.07 11.31 0.68
N TRP A 123 -12.26 11.05 1.70
CA TRP A 123 -12.63 10.29 2.90
C TRP A 123 -13.56 11.09 3.85
N PHE A 124 -13.52 12.44 3.76
CA PHE A 124 -14.38 13.34 4.54
C PHE A 124 -15.61 13.76 3.73
N GLY A 125 -16.66 12.94 3.73
CA GLY A 125 -18.06 13.37 3.59
C GLY A 125 -18.50 14.19 2.35
N THR A 126 -17.60 14.64 1.48
CA THR A 126 -17.93 15.32 0.23
C THR A 126 -18.25 14.24 -0.79
N LYS A 127 -19.55 13.97 -0.90
CA LYS A 127 -20.18 13.08 -1.88
C LYS A 127 -19.55 13.20 -3.29
N ARG A 128 -19.40 12.01 -3.89
CA ARG A 128 -19.70 11.64 -5.28
C ARG A 128 -18.80 12.17 -6.39
N GLY A 129 -18.19 11.20 -7.09
CA GLY A 129 -18.25 11.13 -8.54
C GLY A 129 -18.40 9.68 -8.94
N ASN A 130 -19.61 9.28 -9.37
CA ASN A 130 -19.90 7.97 -9.94
C ASN A 130 -19.04 7.77 -11.20
N ARG A 131 -17.78 7.35 -11.06
CA ARG A 131 -16.98 6.84 -12.16
C ARG A 131 -16.95 5.33 -12.03
N ARG A 132 -18.03 4.71 -12.49
CA ARG A 132 -17.92 3.40 -13.15
C ARG A 132 -16.88 3.58 -14.25
N LEU A 133 -15.61 3.30 -13.93
CA LEU A 133 -14.58 3.17 -14.95
C LEU A 133 -15.01 1.94 -15.74
N ALA A 134 -15.54 2.16 -16.93
CA ALA A 134 -15.90 1.11 -17.84
C ALA A 134 -14.65 0.25 -18.08
N TYR A 135 -14.68 -0.99 -17.59
CA TYR A 135 -13.81 -2.04 -18.10
C TYR A 135 -14.26 -2.28 -19.55
N ASN A 136 -13.77 -1.48 -20.48
CA ASN A 136 -13.81 -1.84 -21.88
C ASN A 136 -12.69 -2.85 -22.10
N THR A 137 -13.10 -4.11 -22.01
CA THR A 137 -12.48 -5.29 -22.59
C THR A 137 -11.58 -4.98 -23.78
N ARG A 138 -10.26 -5.01 -23.58
CA ARG A 138 -9.35 -5.45 -24.63
C ARG A 138 -9.46 -6.95 -24.75
N GLY A 139 -10.22 -7.39 -25.74
CA GLY A 139 -10.37 -8.80 -26.09
C GLY A 139 -11.14 -8.95 -27.38
N ARG A 140 -10.47 -8.79 -28.52
CA ARG A 140 -10.22 -9.86 -29.51
C ARG A 140 -9.33 -9.31 -30.62
#